data_AF-A0A3N5NEX7-F1
#
_entry.id   AF-A0A3N5NEX7-F1
#
_cell.length_a   1.000
_cell.length_b   1.000
_cell.length_c   1.000
_cell.angle_alpha   90.00
_cell.angle_beta   90.00
_cell.angle_gamma   90.00
#
_symmetry.space_group_name_H-M   'P 1'
#
loop_
_entity.id
_entity.type
_entity.pdbx_description
1 polymer ?
#
loop_
_entity_poly.entity_id
_entity_poly.type
_entity_poly.pdbx_seq_one_letter_code
_entity_poly.pdbx_strand_id
1 'polypeptide(L)'
;MSVSGRLRESLRFRLLAGTLVWICASIAIAGWGLGALIRDHVERQFVAELRTHLDQLTSNVVPGKSGELALAAPLSDPRLTRPYSGLYWQIDATTGSAESLNAGLLRSRSLWDDVLRLPADALPDGQVHQHRVPGPRD
;
A
#
# COMPACT_ATOMS: atom_id res chain seq x y z
N MET A 1 10.51 56.44 9.47
CA MET A 1 9.93 55.12 9.14
C MET A 1 8.78 55.33 8.15
N SER A 2 9.08 55.51 6.85
CA SER A 2 8.04 55.66 5.81
C SER A 2 8.59 55.19 4.46
N VAL A 3 8.57 53.87 4.26
CA VAL A 3 8.85 53.24 2.96
C VAL A 3 7.61 52.53 2.41
N SER A 4 6.60 52.30 3.24
CA SER A 4 5.43 51.47 2.90
C SER A 4 4.39 52.17 2.01
N GLY A 5 4.41 53.49 1.89
CA GLY A 5 3.42 54.26 1.10
C GLY A 5 3.68 54.30 -0.41
N ARG A 6 4.95 54.39 -0.85
CA ARG A 6 5.30 54.52 -2.27
C ARG A 6 5.38 53.20 -3.05
N LEU A 7 5.38 52.06 -2.36
CA LEU A 7 5.43 50.74 -3.00
C LEU A 7 4.07 50.32 -3.60
N ARG A 8 2.96 50.91 -3.16
CA ARG A 8 1.60 50.54 -3.62
C ARG A 8 1.11 51.29 -4.87
N GLU A 9 1.74 52.40 -5.24
CA GLU A 9 1.25 53.31 -6.32
C GLU A 9 1.87 53.04 -7.70
N SER A 10 2.76 52.06 -7.81
CA SER A 10 3.50 51.76 -9.03
C SER A 10 2.86 50.60 -9.81
N LEU A 11 2.41 50.85 -11.04
CA LEU A 11 1.95 49.80 -11.98
C LEU A 11 2.94 48.63 -12.06
N ARG A 12 4.25 48.91 -11.95
CA ARG A 12 5.32 47.92 -12.00
C ARG A 12 5.26 46.95 -10.82
N PHE A 13 4.96 47.42 -9.61
CA PHE A 13 4.83 46.55 -8.44
C PHE A 13 3.61 45.62 -8.57
N ARG A 14 2.48 46.13 -9.09
CA ARG A 14 1.27 45.34 -9.30
C ARG A 14 1.48 44.25 -10.36
N LEU A 15 2.23 44.56 -11.42
CA LEU A 15 2.65 43.58 -12.43
C LEU A 15 3.58 42.50 -11.84
N LEU A 16 4.59 42.89 -11.06
CA LEU A 16 5.51 41.94 -10.41
C LEU A 16 4.82 41.05 -9.37
N ALA A 17 3.92 41.62 -8.57
CA ALA A 17 3.14 40.84 -7.61
C ALA A 17 2.19 39.87 -8.33
N GLY A 18 1.56 40.29 -9.42
CA GLY A 18 0.70 39.43 -10.24
C GLY A 18 1.46 38.26 -10.85
N THR A 19 2.64 38.49 -11.43
CA THR A 19 3.47 37.41 -11.99
C THR A 19 3.97 36.47 -10.90
N LEU A 20 4.41 36.98 -9.75
CA LEU A 20 4.84 36.15 -8.63
C LEU A 20 3.70 35.26 -8.11
N VAL A 21 2.52 35.83 -7.92
CA VAL A 21 1.32 35.07 -7.52
C VAL A 21 0.99 34.00 -8.56
N TRP A 22 1.07 34.33 -9.85
CA TRP A 22 0.80 33.38 -10.92
C TRP A 22 1.83 32.24 -10.98
N ILE A 23 3.11 32.53 -10.76
CA ILE A 23 4.18 31.53 -10.66
C ILE A 23 3.92 30.62 -9.46
N CYS A 24 3.66 31.18 -8.28
CA CYS A 24 3.36 30.39 -7.08
C CYS A 24 2.12 29.51 -7.28
N ALA A 25 1.06 30.04 -7.89
CA ALA A 25 -0.14 29.29 -8.22
C ALA A 25 0.16 28.14 -9.20
N SER A 26 0.94 28.41 -10.24
CA SER A 26 1.33 27.40 -11.24
C SER A 26 2.15 26.27 -10.61
N ILE A 27 3.11 26.60 -9.74
CA ILE A 27 3.92 25.62 -9.00
C ILE A 27 3.03 24.79 -8.07
N ALA A 28 2.09 25.42 -7.34
CA ALA A 28 1.18 24.71 -6.45
C ALA A 28 0.30 23.71 -7.20
N ILE A 29 -0.26 24.11 -8.35
CA ILE A 29 -1.07 23.23 -9.21
C ILE A 29 -0.23 22.07 -9.74
N ALA A 30 0.97 22.37 -10.26
CA ALA A 30 1.88 21.34 -10.78
C ALA A 30 2.31 20.34 -9.70
N GLY A 31 2.66 20.83 -8.50
CA GLY A 31 3.03 19.99 -7.36
C GLY A 31 1.89 19.10 -6.89
N TRP A 32 0.66 19.63 -6.84
CA TRP A 32 -0.52 18.85 -6.49
C TRP A 32 -0.81 17.76 -7.53
N GLY A 33 -0.78 18.10 -8.82
CA GLY A 33 -1.00 17.15 -9.92
C GLY A 33 0.05 16.05 -9.96
N LEU A 34 1.34 16.41 -9.85
CA LEU A 34 2.43 15.44 -9.81
C LEU A 34 2.32 14.52 -8.60
N GLY A 35 2.00 15.08 -7.42
CA GLY A 35 1.79 14.28 -6.21
C GLY A 35 0.64 13.28 -6.35
N ALA A 36 -0.44 13.66 -7.02
CA ALA A 36 -1.56 12.75 -7.30
C ALA A 36 -1.15 11.61 -8.23
N LEU A 37 -0.44 11.92 -9.33
CA LEU A 37 0.03 10.91 -10.28
C LEU A 37 1.03 9.93 -9.65
N ILE A 38 1.94 10.43 -8.81
CA ILE A 38 2.91 9.57 -8.11
C ILE A 38 2.18 8.61 -7.17
N ARG A 39 1.25 9.10 -6.34
CA ARG A 39 0.50 8.24 -5.41
C ARG A 39 -0.23 7.11 -6.14
N ASP A 40 -0.94 7.48 -7.20
CA ASP A 40 -1.73 6.56 -8.01
C ASP A 40 -0.84 5.55 -8.77
N HIS A 41 0.33 5.99 -9.27
CA HIS A 41 1.30 5.10 -9.89
C HIS A 41 1.91 4.11 -8.88
N VAL A 42 2.34 4.60 -7.72
CA VAL A 42 2.93 3.78 -6.65
C VAL A 42 1.92 2.75 -6.13
N GLU A 43 0.66 3.14 -5.95
CA GLU A 43 -0.41 2.22 -5.54
C GLU A 43 -0.61 1.10 -6.56
N ARG A 44 -0.70 1.43 -7.85
CA ARG A 44 -0.82 0.41 -8.90
C ARG A 44 0.38 -0.52 -8.97
N GLN A 45 1.60 0.02 -8.85
CA GLN A 45 2.82 -0.80 -8.84
C GLN A 45 2.83 -1.76 -7.64
N PHE A 46 2.46 -1.26 -6.46
CA PHE A 46 2.39 -2.06 -5.25
C PHE A 46 1.36 -3.21 -5.36
N VAL A 47 0.18 -2.94 -5.92
CA VAL A 47 -0.84 -3.97 -6.16
C VAL A 47 -0.35 -5.02 -7.17
N ALA A 48 0.33 -4.60 -8.23
CA ALA A 48 0.90 -5.52 -9.21
C ALA A 48 2.00 -6.42 -8.60
N GLU A 49 2.81 -5.85 -7.73
CA GLU A 49 3.82 -6.57 -6.95
C GLU A 49 3.16 -7.60 -6.02
N LEU A 50 2.11 -7.22 -5.29
CA LEU A 50 1.37 -8.16 -4.44
C LEU A 50 0.76 -9.33 -5.22
N ARG A 51 0.23 -9.07 -6.43
CA ARG A 51 -0.29 -10.14 -7.30
C ARG A 51 0.81 -11.11 -7.72
N THR A 52 1.99 -10.59 -8.07
CA THR A 52 3.15 -11.43 -8.40
C THR A 52 3.54 -12.32 -7.22
N HIS A 53 3.55 -11.77 -6.00
CA HIS A 53 3.83 -12.54 -4.80
C HIS A 53 2.74 -13.57 -4.48
N LEU A 54 1.47 -13.25 -4.75
CA LEU A 54 0.35 -14.19 -4.62
C LEU A 54 0.49 -15.36 -5.59
N ASP A 55 0.83 -15.09 -6.85
CA ASP A 55 1.05 -16.13 -7.87
C ASP A 55 2.21 -17.05 -7.47
N GLN A 56 3.31 -16.47 -6.98
CA GLN A 56 4.44 -17.23 -6.43
C GLN A 56 4.05 -18.05 -5.21
N LEU A 57 3.28 -17.49 -4.28
CA LEU A 57 2.81 -18.20 -3.09
C LEU A 57 1.95 -19.39 -3.49
N THR A 58 0.96 -19.17 -4.36
CA THR A 58 0.03 -20.20 -4.83
C THR A 58 0.76 -21.33 -5.57
N SER A 59 1.80 -20.99 -6.33
CA SER A 59 2.65 -21.98 -7.02
C SER A 59 3.57 -22.77 -6.09
N ASN A 60 4.06 -22.16 -5.00
CA ASN A 60 4.96 -22.80 -4.04
C ASN A 60 4.23 -23.54 -2.90
N VAL A 61 2.93 -23.33 -2.74
CA VAL A 61 2.13 -24.03 -1.75
C VAL A 61 1.96 -25.48 -2.16
N VAL A 62 2.42 -26.38 -1.31
CA VAL A 62 2.35 -27.82 -1.52
C VAL A 62 1.71 -28.50 -0.31
N PRO A 63 0.96 -29.60 -0.53
CA PRO A 63 0.56 -30.47 0.56
C PRO A 63 1.82 -31.12 1.15
N GLY A 64 2.04 -30.92 2.44
CA GLY A 64 3.12 -31.52 3.21
C GLY A 64 2.91 -33.02 3.42
N LYS A 65 3.97 -33.68 3.91
CA LYS A 65 4.02 -35.16 4.05
C LYS A 65 2.98 -35.73 5.01
N SER A 66 2.51 -34.91 5.96
CA SER A 66 1.52 -35.24 7.00
C SER A 66 0.11 -34.75 6.68
N GLY A 67 -0.13 -34.19 5.48
CA GLY A 67 -1.40 -33.56 5.10
C GLY A 67 -1.55 -32.10 5.56
N GLU A 68 -0.53 -31.54 6.21
CA GLU A 68 -0.45 -30.11 6.55
C GLU A 68 0.02 -29.30 5.34
N LEU A 69 -0.45 -28.07 5.17
CA LEU A 69 0.07 -27.18 4.13
C LEU A 69 1.52 -26.76 4.44
N ALA A 70 2.37 -26.69 3.42
CA ALA A 70 3.74 -26.22 3.54
C ALA A 70 4.16 -25.40 2.31
N LEU A 71 5.15 -24.53 2.47
CA LEU A 71 5.83 -23.89 1.35
C LEU A 71 6.99 -24.77 0.89
N ALA A 72 7.03 -25.09 -0.41
CA ALA A 72 8.13 -25.85 -1.01
C ALA A 72 9.46 -25.07 -1.00
N ALA A 73 9.39 -23.74 -1.14
CA ALA A 73 10.53 -22.83 -1.07
C ALA A 73 10.12 -21.52 -0.39
N PRO A 74 11.04 -20.84 0.31
CA PRO A 74 10.79 -19.48 0.80
C PRO A 74 10.58 -18.52 -0.38
N LEU A 75 9.65 -17.57 -0.24
CA LEU A 75 9.47 -16.50 -1.22
C LEU A 75 10.75 -15.69 -1.38
N SER A 76 10.99 -15.18 -2.59
CA SER A 76 12.27 -14.57 -2.96
C SER A 76 12.53 -13.21 -2.30
N ASP A 77 11.51 -12.52 -1.79
CA ASP A 77 11.68 -11.21 -1.15
C ASP A 77 12.20 -11.35 0.30
N PRO A 78 13.42 -10.86 0.62
CA PRO A 78 13.96 -10.90 1.99
C PRO A 78 13.16 -10.06 2.99
N ARG A 79 12.29 -9.15 2.57
CA ARG A 79 11.40 -8.40 3.47
C ARG A 79 10.42 -9.33 4.18
N LEU A 80 10.07 -10.47 3.61
CA LEU A 80 9.15 -11.44 4.21
C LEU A 80 9.74 -12.18 5.41
N THR A 81 11.06 -12.08 5.62
CA THR A 81 11.75 -12.65 6.78
C THR A 81 12.10 -11.60 7.84
N ARG A 82 12.04 -10.31 7.50
CA ARG A 82 12.32 -9.21 8.43
C ARG A 82 11.06 -8.86 9.25
N PRO A 83 11.13 -8.90 10.60
CA PRO A 83 10.01 -8.51 11.44
C PRO A 83 9.52 -7.10 11.11
N TYR A 84 8.21 -6.94 10.94
CA TYR A 84 7.54 -5.67 10.69
C TYR A 84 8.07 -4.88 9.47
N SER A 85 8.37 -5.59 8.38
CA SER A 85 8.91 -4.99 7.14
C SER A 85 7.90 -4.23 6.27
N GLY A 86 6.62 -4.27 6.63
CA GLY A 86 5.52 -3.72 5.84
C GLY A 86 5.06 -4.63 4.69
N LEU A 87 5.68 -5.81 4.49
CA LEU A 87 5.23 -6.81 3.52
C LEU A 87 4.97 -8.13 4.25
N TYR A 88 3.76 -8.66 4.08
CA TYR A 88 3.25 -9.77 4.86
C TYR A 88 2.47 -10.73 3.96
N TRP A 89 2.48 -12.02 4.31
CA TRP A 89 1.60 -13.01 3.71
C TRP A 89 1.10 -13.97 4.79
N GLN A 90 -0.12 -14.47 4.60
CA GLN A 90 -0.78 -15.42 5.49
C GLN A 90 -1.66 -16.33 4.63
N ILE A 91 -1.75 -17.60 5.02
CA ILE A 91 -2.65 -18.59 4.45
C ILE A 91 -3.58 -19.02 5.57
N ASP A 92 -4.87 -18.86 5.33
CA ASP A 92 -5.93 -19.22 6.26
C ASP A 92 -6.69 -20.44 5.72
N ALA A 93 -7.22 -21.25 6.63
CA ALA A 93 -8.08 -22.38 6.27
C ALA A 93 -9.53 -22.06 6.60
N THR A 94 -10.44 -22.24 5.64
CA THR A 94 -11.88 -22.20 5.89
C THR A 94 -12.36 -23.59 6.32
N THR A 95 -13.08 -23.67 7.45
CA THR A 95 -13.66 -24.92 7.94
C THR A 95 -15.18 -24.86 7.86
N GLY A 96 -15.72 -25.24 6.70
CA GLY A 96 -17.17 -25.38 6.49
C GLY A 96 -17.90 -24.10 6.10
N SER A 97 -17.89 -23.06 6.95
CA SER A 97 -18.55 -21.76 6.68
C SER A 97 -17.55 -20.61 6.71
N ALA A 98 -17.84 -19.51 5.99
CA ALA A 98 -17.00 -18.32 5.94
C ALA A 98 -16.76 -17.66 7.32
N GLU A 99 -17.61 -17.95 8.31
CA GLU A 99 -17.46 -17.49 9.70
C GLU A 99 -16.43 -18.31 10.51
N SER A 100 -16.07 -19.52 10.06
CA SER A 100 -15.08 -20.40 10.70
C SER A 100 -13.75 -20.39 9.94
N LEU A 101 -13.13 -19.21 9.93
CA LEU A 101 -11.77 -18.99 9.42
C LEU A 101 -10.75 -19.36 10.51
N ASN A 102 -9.98 -20.41 10.24
CA ASN A 102 -8.79 -20.72 11.03
C ASN A 102 -7.63 -19.89 10.46
N ALA A 103 -7.43 -18.70 11.06
CA ALA A 103 -6.43 -17.75 10.61
C ALA A 103 -5.02 -18.15 11.03
N GLY A 104 -4.04 -17.95 10.14
CA GLY A 104 -2.63 -18.13 10.43
C GLY A 104 -2.13 -19.58 10.35
N LEU A 105 -2.73 -20.42 9.49
CA LEU A 105 -2.24 -21.78 9.24
C LEU A 105 -0.77 -21.76 8.80
N LEU A 106 -0.44 -20.88 7.86
CA LEU A 106 0.92 -20.48 7.53
C LEU A 106 1.01 -18.96 7.46
N ARG A 107 2.14 -18.41 7.86
CA ARG A 107 2.38 -16.97 7.82
C ARG A 107 3.84 -16.65 7.63
N SER A 108 4.11 -15.48 7.07
CA SER A 108 5.45 -14.94 6.92
C SER A 108 6.09 -14.66 8.29
N ARG A 109 7.42 -14.74 8.38
CA ARG A 109 8.15 -14.33 9.60
C ARG A 109 8.08 -12.83 9.84
N SER A 110 7.82 -12.04 8.79
CA SER A 110 7.61 -10.60 8.92
C SER A 110 6.40 -10.22 9.78
N LEU A 111 5.39 -11.08 9.88
CA LEU A 111 4.23 -10.88 10.79
C LEU A 111 4.56 -11.06 12.26
N TRP A 112 5.71 -11.69 12.59
CA TRP A 112 6.13 -11.95 13.96
C TRP A 112 5.09 -12.75 14.77
N ASP A 113 4.29 -12.09 15.62
CA ASP A 113 3.22 -12.67 16.44
C ASP A 113 1.83 -12.18 16.01
N ASP A 114 1.76 -11.34 14.98
CA ASP A 114 0.52 -10.78 14.47
C ASP A 114 -0.15 -11.66 13.41
N VAL A 115 -1.45 -11.43 13.21
CA VAL A 115 -2.32 -12.14 12.28
C VAL A 115 -3.17 -11.11 11.54
N LEU A 116 -3.16 -11.14 10.20
CA LEU A 116 -4.00 -10.23 9.42
C LEU A 116 -5.47 -10.62 9.59
N ARG A 117 -6.29 -9.67 10.07
CA ARG A 117 -7.75 -9.80 10.10
C ARG A 117 -8.32 -9.16 8.85
N LEU A 118 -8.87 -9.99 7.97
CA LEU A 118 -9.58 -9.52 6.79
C LEU A 118 -11.04 -9.19 7.13
N PRO A 119 -11.65 -8.21 6.43
CA PRO A 119 -13.09 -7.98 6.52
C PRO A 119 -13.88 -9.25 6.15
N ALA A 120 -14.99 -9.50 6.85
CA ALA A 120 -15.89 -10.62 6.58
C ALA A 120 -16.80 -10.32 5.37
N ASP A 121 -16.18 -10.11 4.21
CA ASP A 121 -16.91 -9.99 2.96
C ASP A 121 -17.14 -11.40 2.38
N ALA A 122 -18.32 -11.66 1.81
CA ALA A 122 -18.61 -12.93 1.14
C ALA A 122 -17.93 -12.92 -0.23
N LEU A 123 -16.76 -13.54 -0.34
CA LEU A 123 -15.97 -13.57 -1.57
C LEU A 123 -16.39 -14.77 -2.45
N PRO A 124 -16.64 -14.57 -3.75
CA PRO A 124 -16.67 -15.67 -4.71
C PRO A 124 -15.30 -16.33 -4.82
N ASP A 125 -15.25 -17.65 -4.79
CA ASP A 125 -14.00 -18.42 -4.89
C ASP A 125 -13.19 -18.06 -6.15
N GLY A 126 -11.87 -18.02 -6.00
CA GLY A 126 -10.92 -17.86 -7.11
C GLY A 126 -10.72 -16.43 -7.62
N GLN A 127 -11.38 -15.42 -7.05
CA GLN A 127 -11.16 -14.03 -7.39
C GLN A 127 -10.12 -13.38 -6.45
N VAL A 128 -9.28 -12.49 -7.01
CA VAL A 128 -8.35 -11.68 -6.22
C VAL A 128 -9.07 -10.43 -5.74
N HIS A 129 -9.17 -10.28 -4.41
CA HIS A 129 -9.76 -9.11 -3.77
C HIS A 129 -8.68 -8.21 -3.17
N GLN A 130 -8.90 -6.90 -3.23
CA GLN A 130 -8.00 -5.90 -2.67
C GLN A 130 -8.74 -5.12 -1.59
N HIS A 131 -8.17 -5.11 -0.38
CA HIS A 131 -8.69 -4.35 0.75
C HIS A 131 -7.58 -3.49 1.34
N ARG A 132 -7.96 -2.33 1.88
CA ARG A 132 -7.08 -1.53 2.73
C ARG A 132 -7.41 -1.87 4.18
N VAL A 133 -6.45 -2.44 4.88
CA VAL A 133 -6.56 -2.81 6.30
C VAL A 133 -5.44 -2.14 7.10
N PRO A 134 -5.63 -1.90 8.41
CA PRO A 134 -4.55 -1.44 9.28
C PRO A 134 -3.39 -2.45 9.29
N GLY A 135 -2.16 -1.94 9.30
CA GLY A 135 -0.99 -2.80 9.44
C GLY A 135 -0.75 -3.22 10.90
N PRO A 136 0.10 -4.24 11.14
CA PRO A 136 0.52 -4.69 12.48
C PRO A 136 1.11 -3.63 13.44
N ARG A 137 1.38 -2.42 12.95
CA ARG A 137 2.04 -1.32 13.69
C ARG A 137 1.31 0.02 13.59
N ASP A 138 0.14 0.04 12.95
CA ASP A 138 -0.68 1.25 12.77
C ASP A 138 -1.80 1.35 13.82
#